data_AF-A0A077ZX77-F1
#
_entry.id   AF-A0A077ZX77-F1
#
_cell.length_a   1.000
_cell.length_b   1.000
_cell.length_c   1.000
_cell.angle_alpha   90.00
_cell.angle_beta   90.00
_cell.angle_gamma   90.00
#
_symmetry.space_group_name_H-M   'P 1'
#
loop_
_entity.id
_entity.type
_entity.pdbx_description
1 polymer ?
#
loop_
_entity_poly.entity_id
_entity_poly.type
_entity_poly.pdbx_seq_one_letter_code
_entity_poly.pdbx_strand_id
1 'polypeptide(L)'
;MIQLGLLNGDDYQIRLLQAENNSSNEIEFQRSGGIIPTIYMALKDKYGQIVGSDFSSKVRVSVETTNLDSKQSLYSPILEGTLSFDIIGGIAQIQQISIVGNPGSSYKLIVTTDGIDLTKNSNKDKMNEKGTSNLDFDLKIELRECEIGEQFTAVGKCQKCEQSFSLVKMTSPGFCENCPSEKAICNGGAEIGPQPGFWRKSNQSKENACQDIKVFFALIVSMAILGIMITNVVYVLSLLLMYQDWLRFSQHVLFLLFS
;
A
#
# COMPACT_ATOMS: atom_id res chain seq x y z
N MET A 1 -40.64 -1.19 -15.01
CA MET A 1 -39.56 -1.80 -14.22
C MET A 1 -38.53 -0.72 -14.01
N ILE A 2 -38.07 -0.46 -12.79
CA ILE A 2 -36.93 0.43 -12.56
C ILE A 2 -35.85 -0.39 -11.85
N GLN A 3 -34.59 -0.33 -12.29
CA GLN A 3 -33.46 -1.07 -11.72
C GLN A 3 -32.31 -0.11 -11.40
N LEU A 4 -31.57 -0.40 -10.34
CA LEU A 4 -30.30 0.26 -10.03
C LEU A 4 -29.16 -0.39 -10.84
N GLY A 5 -28.26 0.43 -11.38
CA GLY A 5 -27.03 -0.05 -12.02
C GLY A 5 -25.88 0.94 -11.86
N LEU A 6 -24.65 0.42 -11.86
CA LEU A 6 -23.41 1.20 -11.79
C LEU A 6 -23.13 1.87 -13.14
N LEU A 7 -22.57 3.08 -13.10
CA LEU A 7 -22.06 3.81 -14.26
C LEU A 7 -20.59 4.18 -14.04
N ASN A 8 -19.78 4.13 -15.10
CA ASN A 8 -18.40 4.60 -15.06
C ASN A 8 -18.33 6.10 -15.32
N GLY A 9 -17.28 6.77 -14.84
CA GLY A 9 -17.12 8.23 -15.01
C GLY A 9 -17.10 8.72 -16.46
N ASP A 10 -16.69 7.86 -17.40
CA ASP A 10 -16.67 8.16 -18.83
C ASP A 10 -18.07 8.09 -19.48
N ASP A 11 -19.06 7.47 -18.83
CA ASP A 11 -20.43 7.35 -19.33
C ASP A 11 -21.23 8.67 -19.20
N TYR A 12 -20.72 9.65 -18.44
CA TYR A 12 -21.38 10.95 -18.23
C TYR A 12 -21.55 11.76 -19.53
N GLN A 13 -20.71 11.51 -20.54
CA GLN A 13 -20.71 12.24 -21.81
C GLN A 13 -21.49 11.54 -22.93
N ILE A 14 -21.99 10.32 -22.71
CA ILE A 14 -22.53 9.49 -23.80
C ILE A 14 -24.02 9.24 -23.58
N ARG A 15 -24.84 10.05 -24.25
CA ARG A 15 -26.29 9.82 -24.43
C ARG A 15 -26.58 8.69 -25.44
N LEU A 16 -25.72 7.68 -25.52
CA LEU A 16 -25.72 6.67 -26.57
C LEU A 16 -25.78 5.26 -25.99
N LEU A 17 -26.73 4.48 -26.52
CA LEU A 17 -26.85 3.03 -26.40
C LEU A 17 -25.58 2.33 -26.90
N GLN A 18 -24.56 2.21 -26.05
CA GLN A 18 -23.44 1.31 -26.27
C GLN A 18 -23.18 0.48 -25.01
N ALA A 19 -23.47 -0.81 -25.17
CA ALA A 19 -22.92 -2.00 -24.53
C ALA A 19 -22.73 -1.98 -23.01
N GLU A 20 -23.35 -2.98 -22.36
CA GLU A 20 -22.88 -3.59 -21.12
C GLU A 20 -21.37 -3.90 -21.21
N ASN A 21 -20.51 -2.94 -20.86
CA ASN A 21 -19.29 -3.31 -20.19
C ASN A 21 -19.73 -3.78 -18.81
N ASN A 22 -19.46 -5.06 -18.50
CA ASN A 22 -19.61 -5.63 -17.18
C ASN A 22 -18.91 -4.72 -16.17
N SER A 23 -19.66 -3.78 -15.59
CA SER A 23 -19.27 -3.16 -14.34
C SER A 23 -19.29 -4.30 -13.35
N SER A 24 -18.10 -4.77 -12.96
CA SER A 24 -17.99 -5.74 -11.89
C SER A 24 -18.68 -5.11 -10.67
N ASN A 25 -19.64 -5.82 -10.08
CA ASN A 25 -20.29 -5.43 -8.83
C ASN A 25 -19.33 -5.59 -7.65
N GLU A 26 -18.07 -5.24 -7.85
CA GLU A 26 -16.95 -5.55 -6.99
C GLU A 26 -15.93 -4.42 -7.01
N ILE A 27 -15.55 -3.99 -5.81
CA ILE A 27 -14.44 -3.06 -5.57
C ILE A 27 -13.31 -3.87 -4.92
N GLU A 28 -12.24 -4.08 -5.67
CA GLU A 28 -11.06 -4.80 -5.18
C GLU A 28 -10.04 -3.85 -4.55
N PHE A 29 -9.16 -4.40 -3.71
CA PHE A 29 -8.02 -3.70 -3.12
C PHE A 29 -8.37 -2.42 -2.33
N GLN A 30 -9.57 -2.33 -1.76
CA GLN A 30 -9.97 -1.18 -0.94
C GLN A 30 -9.18 -1.16 0.38
N ARG A 31 -8.65 -0.01 0.76
CA ARG A 31 -8.05 0.16 2.08
C ARG A 31 -9.12 0.28 3.16
N SER A 32 -9.01 -0.50 4.24
CA SER A 32 -9.87 -0.35 5.43
C SER A 32 -9.68 1.04 6.08
N GLY A 33 -10.76 1.78 6.27
CA GLY A 33 -10.76 3.20 6.68
C GLY A 33 -10.40 4.19 5.56
N GLY A 34 -10.17 3.71 4.34
CA GLY A 34 -10.01 4.54 3.15
C GLY A 34 -11.36 4.94 2.55
N ILE A 35 -11.37 6.06 1.83
CA ILE A 35 -12.55 6.53 1.08
C ILE A 35 -12.74 5.59 -0.12
N ILE A 36 -13.99 5.13 -0.31
CA ILE A 36 -14.42 4.33 -1.46
C ILE A 36 -14.48 5.26 -2.69
N PRO A 37 -14.07 4.79 -3.88
CA PRO A 37 -14.21 5.55 -5.13
C PRO A 37 -15.63 6.07 -5.33
N THR A 38 -15.76 7.20 -6.04
CA THR A 38 -17.09 7.76 -6.37
C THR A 38 -17.83 6.79 -7.28
N ILE A 39 -19.04 6.42 -6.87
CA ILE A 39 -19.91 5.49 -7.59
C ILE A 39 -21.11 6.29 -8.11
N TYR A 40 -21.41 6.15 -9.39
CA TYR A 40 -22.63 6.67 -9.98
C TYR A 40 -23.65 5.55 -10.12
N MET A 41 -24.86 5.80 -9.66
CA MET A 41 -25.97 4.86 -9.78
C MET A 41 -27.13 5.51 -10.51
N ALA A 42 -27.71 4.79 -11.46
CA ALA A 42 -28.87 5.26 -12.20
C ALA A 42 -30.09 4.37 -11.97
N LEU A 43 -31.26 5.00 -11.87
CA LEU A 43 -32.56 4.37 -11.98
C LEU A 43 -32.87 4.13 -13.46
N LYS A 44 -32.90 2.87 -13.89
CA LYS A 44 -33.13 2.46 -15.29
C LYS A 44 -34.50 1.83 -15.45
N ASP A 45 -35.29 2.22 -16.45
CA ASP A 45 -36.62 1.68 -16.69
C ASP A 45 -36.61 0.23 -17.26
N LYS A 46 -37.77 -0.29 -17.71
CA LYS A 46 -37.87 -1.66 -18.27
C LYS A 46 -37.10 -1.80 -19.58
N TYR A 47 -36.88 -0.68 -20.26
CA TYR A 47 -36.19 -0.59 -21.53
C TYR A 47 -34.72 -0.18 -21.34
N GLY A 48 -34.23 -0.10 -20.09
CA GLY A 48 -32.86 0.26 -19.76
C GLY A 48 -32.57 1.76 -19.80
N GLN A 49 -33.59 2.62 -19.94
CA GLN A 49 -33.44 4.07 -20.03
C GLN A 49 -33.39 4.71 -18.66
N ILE A 50 -32.57 5.74 -18.47
CA ILE A 50 -32.52 6.48 -17.20
C ILE A 50 -33.84 7.20 -16.95
N VAL A 51 -34.40 7.04 -15.75
CA VAL A 51 -35.65 7.68 -15.31
C VAL A 51 -35.38 9.12 -14.92
N GLY A 52 -35.20 9.97 -15.93
CA GLY A 52 -34.86 11.39 -15.76
C GLY A 52 -35.92 12.25 -15.07
N SER A 53 -37.11 11.70 -14.80
CA SER A 53 -38.19 12.40 -14.10
C SER A 53 -38.08 12.37 -12.58
N ASP A 54 -37.16 11.58 -12.01
CA ASP A 54 -37.00 11.47 -10.56
C ASP A 54 -35.94 12.46 -10.02
N PHE A 55 -36.37 13.31 -9.08
CA PHE A 55 -35.57 14.33 -8.42
C PHE A 55 -35.74 14.35 -6.90
N SER A 56 -36.49 13.39 -6.34
CA SER A 56 -36.89 13.40 -4.92
C SER A 56 -36.48 12.15 -4.16
N SER A 57 -36.28 11.04 -4.87
CA SER A 57 -35.88 9.78 -4.25
C SER A 57 -34.46 9.86 -3.69
N LYS A 58 -34.16 8.95 -2.76
CA LYS A 58 -32.85 8.82 -2.12
C LYS A 58 -32.29 7.43 -2.35
N VAL A 59 -30.97 7.36 -2.40
CA VAL A 59 -30.19 6.12 -2.35
C VAL A 59 -29.52 6.03 -0.99
N ARG A 60 -29.65 4.88 -0.32
CA ARG A 60 -29.03 4.61 0.98
C ARG A 60 -28.08 3.44 0.88
N VAL A 61 -26.89 3.60 1.45
CA VAL A 61 -25.85 2.57 1.49
C VAL A 61 -25.75 2.01 2.90
N SER A 62 -25.73 0.69 2.99
CA SER A 62 -25.53 -0.06 4.23
C SER A 62 -24.53 -1.19 4.02
N VAL A 63 -24.02 -1.78 5.09
CA VAL A 63 -23.11 -2.93 5.03
C VAL A 63 -23.77 -4.13 5.69
N GLU A 64 -23.61 -5.30 5.09
CA GLU A 64 -24.10 -6.55 5.64
C GLU A 64 -23.32 -6.91 6.92
N THR A 65 -24.02 -7.01 8.05
CA THR A 65 -23.45 -7.39 9.35
C THR A 65 -23.90 -8.78 9.80
N THR A 66 -24.71 -9.46 9.00
CA THR A 66 -25.21 -10.81 9.28
C THR A 66 -24.39 -11.85 8.53
N ASN A 67 -24.30 -13.07 9.09
CA ASN A 67 -23.56 -14.18 8.46
C ASN A 67 -22.09 -13.87 8.16
N LEU A 68 -21.45 -13.07 9.02
CA LEU A 68 -20.02 -12.77 8.90
C LEU A 68 -19.19 -14.01 9.22
N ASP A 69 -18.16 -14.25 8.41
CA ASP A 69 -17.13 -15.26 8.66
C ASP A 69 -16.37 -14.97 9.96
N SER A 70 -15.66 -15.98 10.47
CA SER A 70 -14.83 -15.85 11.69
C SER A 70 -13.79 -14.73 11.59
N LYS A 71 -13.24 -14.48 10.39
CA LYS A 71 -12.30 -13.38 10.12
C LYS A 71 -12.99 -12.01 10.10
N GLN A 72 -14.14 -11.91 9.44
CA GLN A 72 -14.92 -10.67 9.37
C GLN A 72 -15.47 -10.27 10.75
N SER A 73 -15.75 -11.24 11.60
CA SER A 73 -16.28 -11.02 12.95
C SER A 73 -15.24 -10.47 13.94
N LEU A 74 -13.93 -10.57 13.63
CA LEU A 74 -12.88 -9.99 14.49
C LEU A 74 -12.99 -8.46 14.57
N TYR A 75 -13.33 -7.83 13.46
CA TYR A 75 -13.57 -6.39 13.36
C TYR A 75 -14.83 -6.16 12.55
N SER A 76 -15.94 -5.91 13.25
CA SER A 76 -17.25 -5.70 12.63
C SER A 76 -17.19 -4.56 11.62
N PRO A 77 -17.80 -4.72 10.43
CA PRO A 77 -17.76 -3.69 9.41
C PRO A 77 -18.58 -2.46 9.81
N ILE A 78 -18.02 -1.28 9.59
CA ILE A 78 -18.65 0.00 9.86
C ILE A 78 -18.49 0.89 8.63
N LEU A 79 -19.56 1.58 8.24
CA LEU A 79 -19.50 2.64 7.24
C LEU A 79 -19.41 4.00 7.93
N GLU A 80 -18.51 4.84 7.43
CA GLU A 80 -18.31 6.21 7.89
C GLU A 80 -18.57 7.17 6.72
N GLY A 81 -19.04 8.38 7.02
CA GLY A 81 -19.36 9.42 6.03
C GLY A 81 -20.85 9.56 5.73
N THR A 82 -21.17 10.03 4.51
CA THR A 82 -22.55 10.25 4.06
C THR A 82 -23.14 8.95 3.54
N LEU A 83 -24.22 8.45 4.14
CA LEU A 83 -24.83 7.17 3.74
C LEU A 83 -26.14 7.31 2.96
N SER A 84 -26.61 8.54 2.75
CA SER A 84 -27.85 8.84 2.04
C SER A 84 -27.59 9.92 1.00
N PHE A 85 -27.96 9.64 -0.24
CA PHE A 85 -27.69 10.49 -1.41
C PHE A 85 -28.98 10.79 -2.15
N ASP A 86 -29.13 12.02 -2.61
CA ASP A 86 -30.30 12.42 -3.42
C ASP A 86 -30.14 11.94 -4.86
N ILE A 87 -31.25 11.49 -5.45
CA ILE A 87 -31.34 11.20 -6.88
C ILE A 87 -31.75 12.49 -7.60
N ILE A 88 -30.96 12.88 -8.59
CA ILE A 88 -31.21 14.06 -9.43
C ILE A 88 -31.24 13.60 -10.88
N GLY A 89 -32.40 13.72 -11.53
CA GLY A 89 -32.59 13.27 -12.91
C GLY A 89 -32.38 11.78 -13.08
N GLY A 90 -32.80 10.98 -12.09
CA GLY A 90 -32.64 9.52 -12.10
C GLY A 90 -31.22 9.02 -11.80
N ILE A 91 -30.28 9.89 -11.43
CA ILE A 91 -28.89 9.53 -11.10
C ILE A 91 -28.55 9.94 -9.66
N ALA A 92 -27.89 9.08 -8.92
CA ALA A 92 -27.28 9.36 -7.62
C ALA A 92 -25.75 9.28 -7.70
N GLN A 93 -25.07 10.25 -7.10
CA GLN A 93 -23.61 10.27 -6.95
C GLN A 93 -23.25 9.89 -5.52
N ILE A 94 -22.75 8.67 -5.33
CA ILE A 94 -22.30 8.13 -4.05
C ILE A 94 -20.82 8.45 -3.89
N GLN A 95 -20.46 9.21 -2.87
CA GLN A 95 -19.09 9.64 -2.61
C GLN A 95 -18.85 9.88 -1.13
N GLN A 96 -17.58 10.01 -0.74
CA GLN A 96 -17.17 10.31 0.65
C GLN A 96 -17.67 9.28 1.68
N ILE A 97 -17.78 8.02 1.26
CA ILE A 97 -17.99 6.89 2.16
C ILE A 97 -16.65 6.23 2.41
N SER A 98 -16.38 5.82 3.63
CA SER A 98 -15.29 4.89 3.94
C SER A 98 -15.84 3.67 4.66
N ILE A 99 -15.33 2.49 4.30
CA ILE A 99 -15.62 1.25 5.01
C ILE A 99 -14.45 0.91 5.93
N VAL A 100 -14.77 0.53 7.15
CA VAL A 100 -13.85 0.04 8.18
C VAL A 100 -14.21 -1.40 8.46
N GLY A 101 -13.24 -2.30 8.47
CA GLY A 101 -13.44 -3.72 8.78
C GLY A 101 -12.11 -4.43 8.89
N ASN A 102 -12.13 -5.75 9.04
CA ASN A 102 -10.92 -6.55 9.10
C ASN A 102 -10.17 -6.50 7.76
N PRO A 103 -8.91 -6.01 7.72
CA PRO A 103 -8.10 -6.02 6.50
C PRO A 103 -7.96 -7.43 5.92
N GLY A 104 -7.97 -7.55 4.58
CA GLY A 104 -7.91 -8.85 3.90
C GLY A 104 -9.24 -9.62 3.85
N SER A 105 -10.34 -9.01 4.29
CA SER A 105 -11.69 -9.60 4.26
C SER A 105 -12.58 -8.92 3.23
N SER A 106 -13.52 -9.66 2.65
CA SER A 106 -14.55 -9.11 1.78
C SER A 106 -15.78 -8.71 2.59
N TYR A 107 -16.58 -7.77 2.10
CA TYR A 107 -17.85 -7.37 2.70
C TYR A 107 -18.86 -7.10 1.59
N LYS A 108 -20.15 -7.13 1.94
CA LYS A 108 -21.22 -6.77 1.02
C LYS A 108 -21.83 -5.44 1.44
N LEU A 109 -21.81 -4.48 0.53
CA LEU A 109 -22.54 -3.23 0.64
C LEU A 109 -23.91 -3.42 -0.01
N ILE A 110 -24.96 -3.09 0.73
CA ILE A 110 -26.33 -3.18 0.27
C ILE A 110 -26.79 -1.75 -0.01
N VAL A 111 -27.09 -1.48 -1.28
CA VAL A 111 -27.59 -0.20 -1.74
C VAL A 111 -29.09 -0.30 -1.99
N THR A 112 -29.84 0.57 -1.32
CA THR A 112 -31.31 0.59 -1.35
C THR A 112 -31.79 1.93 -1.86
N THR A 113 -33.01 1.98 -2.42
CA THR A 113 -33.63 3.23 -2.87
C THR A 113 -35.13 3.20 -2.68
N ASP A 114 -35.73 4.35 -2.42
CA ASP A 114 -37.19 4.55 -2.38
C ASP A 114 -37.77 4.94 -3.75
N GLY A 115 -36.94 5.16 -4.77
CA GLY A 115 -37.39 5.46 -6.14
C GLY A 115 -37.98 4.26 -6.89
N ILE A 116 -37.88 3.05 -6.34
CA ILE A 116 -38.44 1.82 -6.92
C ILE A 116 -39.69 1.41 -6.15
N ASP A 117 -40.85 1.63 -6.75
CA ASP A 117 -42.12 1.17 -6.20
C ASP A 117 -42.29 -0.36 -6.34
N LEU A 118 -42.04 -1.09 -5.25
CA LEU A 118 -42.15 -2.55 -5.19
C LEU A 118 -43.59 -3.07 -5.35
N THR A 119 -44.61 -2.22 -5.25
CA THR A 119 -46.01 -2.64 -5.40
C THR A 119 -46.39 -2.92 -6.86
N LYS A 120 -45.65 -2.34 -7.81
CA LYS A 120 -45.87 -2.52 -9.26
C LYS A 120 -45.65 -3.96 -9.69
N ASN A 121 -46.59 -4.49 -10.48
CA ASN A 121 -46.52 -5.87 -10.99
C ASN A 121 -45.20 -6.17 -11.70
N SER A 122 -44.69 -5.24 -12.53
CA SER A 122 -43.42 -5.45 -13.23
C SER A 122 -42.21 -5.63 -12.30
N ASN A 123 -42.26 -5.07 -11.09
CA ASN A 123 -41.20 -5.20 -10.10
C ASN A 123 -41.37 -6.50 -9.31
N LYS A 124 -42.61 -6.90 -9.02
CA LYS A 124 -42.94 -8.23 -8.46
C LYS A 124 -42.50 -9.36 -9.36
N ASP A 125 -42.75 -9.25 -10.66
CA ASP A 125 -42.29 -10.24 -11.64
C ASP A 125 -40.76 -10.36 -11.62
N LYS A 126 -40.04 -9.23 -11.52
CA LYS A 126 -38.58 -9.23 -11.44
C LYS A 126 -38.03 -9.80 -10.14
N MET A 127 -38.70 -9.53 -9.02
CA MET A 127 -38.39 -10.14 -7.72
C MET A 127 -38.57 -11.66 -7.76
N ASN A 128 -39.66 -12.13 -8.37
CA ASN A 128 -39.92 -13.56 -8.57
C ASN A 128 -38.88 -14.22 -9.49
N GLU A 129 -38.49 -13.54 -10.59
CA GLU A 129 -37.41 -14.02 -11.49
C GLU A 129 -36.07 -14.14 -10.77
N LYS A 130 -35.73 -13.17 -9.91
CA LYS A 130 -34.48 -13.19 -9.12
C LYS A 130 -34.56 -14.10 -7.89
N GLY A 131 -35.74 -14.51 -7.47
CA GLY A 131 -35.96 -15.24 -6.22
C GLY A 131 -35.73 -14.39 -4.97
N THR A 132 -35.82 -13.06 -5.07
CA THR A 132 -35.54 -12.11 -3.99
C THR A 132 -36.81 -11.40 -3.53
N SER A 133 -36.87 -10.99 -2.26
CA SER A 133 -37.99 -10.18 -1.73
C SER A 133 -37.86 -8.68 -1.97
N ASN A 134 -36.68 -8.22 -2.43
CA ASN A 134 -36.36 -6.83 -2.73
C ASN A 134 -35.61 -6.70 -4.07
N LEU A 135 -35.35 -5.46 -4.47
CA LEU A 135 -34.58 -5.10 -5.67
C LEU A 135 -33.31 -4.31 -5.29
N ASP A 136 -32.80 -4.57 -4.10
CA ASP A 136 -31.60 -3.93 -3.58
C ASP A 136 -30.39 -4.34 -4.42
N PHE A 137 -29.38 -3.47 -4.46
CA PHE A 137 -28.17 -3.68 -5.21
C PHE A 137 -27.03 -4.08 -4.26
N ASP A 138 -26.54 -5.30 -4.45
CA ASP A 138 -25.41 -5.85 -3.70
C ASP A 138 -24.09 -5.50 -4.39
N LEU A 139 -23.25 -4.72 -3.71
CA LEU A 139 -21.90 -4.37 -4.13
C LEU A 139 -20.89 -5.08 -3.22
N LYS A 140 -20.08 -5.97 -3.79
CA LYS A 140 -19.00 -6.64 -3.07
C LYS A 140 -17.81 -5.68 -2.92
N ILE A 141 -17.19 -5.65 -1.76
CA ILE A 141 -15.98 -4.85 -1.51
C ILE A 141 -14.93 -5.72 -0.84
N GLU A 142 -13.74 -5.78 -1.42
CA GLU A 142 -12.63 -6.56 -0.88
C GLU A 142 -11.61 -5.62 -0.24
N LEU A 143 -11.45 -5.75 1.08
CA LEU A 143 -10.44 -4.97 1.80
C LEU A 143 -9.08 -5.63 1.60
N ARG A 144 -8.08 -4.86 1.17
CA ARG A 144 -6.69 -5.33 1.18
C ARG A 144 -6.15 -5.39 2.61
N GLU A 145 -5.10 -6.18 2.80
CA GLU A 145 -4.30 -6.12 4.03
C GLU A 145 -3.60 -4.75 4.16
N CYS A 146 -3.22 -4.37 5.38
CA CYS A 146 -2.42 -3.16 5.60
C CYS A 146 -1.05 -3.30 4.94
N GLU A 147 -0.57 -2.22 4.33
CA GLU A 147 0.72 -2.17 3.65
C GLU A 147 1.83 -1.69 4.58
N ILE A 148 3.09 -1.87 4.17
CA ILE A 148 4.22 -1.32 4.93
C ILE A 148 4.10 0.21 4.94
N GLY A 149 4.24 0.81 6.12
CA GLY A 149 3.97 2.23 6.33
C GLY A 149 2.55 2.54 6.78
N GLU A 150 1.68 1.54 6.93
CA GLU A 150 0.38 1.70 7.55
C GLU A 150 0.38 1.10 8.97
N GLN A 151 -0.36 1.73 9.87
CA GLN A 151 -0.73 1.14 11.16
C GLN A 151 -2.07 0.44 11.06
N PHE A 152 -2.15 -0.73 11.68
CA PHE A 152 -3.40 -1.44 11.91
C PHE A 152 -3.97 -0.94 13.25
N THR A 153 -5.08 -0.23 13.21
CA THR A 153 -5.76 0.27 14.41
C THR A 153 -6.63 -0.80 15.09
N ALA A 154 -6.92 -0.62 16.38
CA ALA A 154 -7.81 -1.52 17.13
C ALA A 154 -9.25 -1.59 16.60
N VAL A 155 -9.66 -0.66 15.73
CA VAL A 155 -10.99 -0.62 15.11
C VAL A 155 -11.03 -1.26 13.71
N GLY A 156 -9.93 -1.83 13.21
CA GLY A 156 -9.91 -2.45 11.88
C GLY A 156 -9.29 -1.59 10.77
N LYS A 157 -8.99 -0.30 11.00
CA LYS A 157 -8.48 0.59 9.93
C LYS A 157 -7.00 0.36 9.65
N CYS A 158 -6.63 0.51 8.38
CA CYS A 158 -5.25 0.70 7.93
C CYS A 158 -5.01 2.19 7.69
N GLN A 159 -4.27 2.84 8.60
CA GLN A 159 -3.97 4.28 8.51
C GLN A 159 -2.51 4.49 8.12
N LYS A 160 -2.24 5.34 7.13
CA LYS A 160 -0.86 5.71 6.79
C LYS A 160 -0.21 6.43 7.98
N CYS A 161 1.01 6.05 8.32
CA CYS A 161 1.79 6.73 9.36
C CYS A 161 2.05 8.19 8.94
N GLU A 162 1.58 9.16 9.72
CA GLU A 162 1.86 10.59 9.52
C GLU A 162 2.96 11.02 10.47
N GLN A 163 4.02 11.68 9.97
CA GLN A 163 5.19 12.12 10.76
C GLN A 163 5.89 11.01 11.57
N SER A 164 5.57 9.78 11.25
CA SER A 164 6.00 8.52 11.88
C SER A 164 6.22 7.50 10.77
N PHE A 165 6.76 6.35 11.10
CA PHE A 165 7.04 5.34 10.08
C PHE A 165 6.72 3.92 10.55
N SER A 166 6.51 3.03 9.59
CA SER A 166 6.48 1.58 9.81
C SER A 166 7.22 0.87 8.69
N LEU A 167 8.19 0.02 9.05
CA LEU A 167 8.97 -0.79 8.09
C LEU A 167 8.48 -2.24 8.01
N VAL A 168 7.48 -2.59 8.82
CA VAL A 168 6.95 -3.95 8.93
C VAL A 168 5.47 -3.94 8.57
N LYS A 169 5.02 -4.97 7.86
CA LYS A 169 3.61 -5.19 7.58
C LYS A 169 2.89 -5.60 8.86
N MET A 170 1.97 -4.77 9.35
CA MET A 170 1.20 -5.07 10.55
C MET A 170 0.04 -6.03 10.23
N THR A 171 0.07 -7.23 10.81
CA THR A 171 -1.01 -8.24 10.71
C THR A 171 -1.96 -8.21 11.91
N SER A 172 -1.63 -7.43 12.93
CA SER A 172 -2.42 -7.24 14.15
C SER A 172 -2.32 -5.77 14.59
N PRO A 173 -3.23 -5.30 15.47
CA PRO A 173 -3.23 -3.91 15.90
C PRO A 173 -1.89 -3.48 16.49
N GLY A 174 -1.41 -2.32 16.04
CA GLY A 174 -0.11 -1.77 16.41
C GLY A 174 -0.03 -0.28 16.12
N PHE A 175 1.08 0.34 16.52
CA PHE A 175 1.32 1.77 16.36
C PHE A 175 2.52 2.01 15.47
N CYS A 176 2.48 3.11 14.71
CA CYS A 176 3.65 3.61 13.99
C CYS A 176 4.77 3.99 14.96
N GLU A 177 6.01 3.88 14.51
CA GLU A 177 7.18 4.27 15.29
C GLU A 177 7.45 5.77 15.16
N ASN A 178 7.81 6.39 16.27
CA ASN A 178 8.18 7.80 16.31
C ASN A 178 9.43 8.03 15.47
N CYS A 179 9.40 9.08 14.65
CA CYS A 179 10.54 9.45 13.82
C CYS A 179 11.71 9.94 14.67
N PRO A 180 12.92 9.36 14.56
CA PRO A 180 14.11 9.89 15.23
C PRO A 180 14.64 11.11 14.46
N SER A 181 14.02 12.27 14.68
CA SER A 181 14.29 13.52 13.94
C SER A 181 15.71 14.06 14.06
N GLU A 182 16.53 13.55 14.98
CA GLU A 182 17.96 13.89 15.09
C GLU A 182 18.84 13.15 14.08
N LYS A 183 18.36 12.02 13.55
CA LYS A 183 19.15 11.09 12.72
C LYS A 183 18.47 10.75 11.40
N ALA A 184 17.17 11.01 11.29
CA ALA A 184 16.35 10.63 10.15
C ALA A 184 15.34 11.73 9.79
N ILE A 185 14.91 11.70 8.54
CA ILE A 185 13.80 12.47 8.00
C ILE A 185 12.71 11.44 7.66
N CYS A 186 11.51 11.64 8.19
CA CYS A 186 10.36 10.78 7.92
C CYS A 186 9.29 11.56 7.18
N ASN A 187 8.99 11.17 5.95
CA ASN A 187 7.93 11.77 5.14
C ASN A 187 6.56 11.09 5.38
N GLY A 188 6.50 10.15 6.33
CA GLY A 188 5.34 9.32 6.61
C GLY A 188 5.39 7.98 5.88
N GLY A 189 4.47 7.08 6.23
CA GLY A 189 4.40 5.75 5.63
C GLY A 189 5.65 4.91 5.93
N ALA A 190 6.25 4.38 4.86
CA ALA A 190 7.52 3.66 4.91
C ALA A 190 8.71 4.55 4.49
N GLU A 191 8.45 5.82 4.18
CA GLU A 191 9.44 6.75 3.63
C GLU A 191 10.25 7.40 4.76
N ILE A 192 11.32 6.71 5.14
CA ILE A 192 12.31 7.20 6.11
C ILE A 192 13.70 7.23 5.47
N GLY A 193 14.36 8.39 5.54
CA GLY A 193 15.72 8.60 5.06
C GLY A 193 16.65 9.05 6.20
N PRO A 194 17.96 8.79 6.13
CA PRO A 194 18.90 9.37 7.08
C PRO A 194 19.03 10.89 6.88
N GLN A 195 19.34 11.62 7.94
CA GLN A 195 19.80 13.00 7.81
C GLN A 195 21.22 13.06 7.20
N PRO A 196 21.63 14.20 6.61
CA PRO A 196 22.99 14.38 6.11
C PRO A 196 24.04 14.01 7.19
N GLY A 197 24.99 13.13 6.85
CA GLY A 197 26.00 12.61 7.78
C GLY A 197 25.64 11.29 8.47
N PHE A 198 24.44 10.77 8.26
CA PHE A 198 24.01 9.43 8.69
C PHE A 198 23.78 8.53 7.48
N TRP A 199 23.90 7.21 7.69
CA TRP A 199 23.58 6.23 6.66
C TRP A 199 22.74 5.09 7.24
N ARG A 200 21.91 4.50 6.38
CA ARG A 200 21.10 3.33 6.69
C ARG A 200 21.75 2.09 6.09
N LYS A 201 21.87 1.04 6.89
CA LYS A 201 22.41 -0.25 6.42
C LYS A 201 21.50 -0.94 5.40
N SER A 202 20.18 -0.81 5.56
CA SER A 202 19.19 -1.34 4.62
C SER A 202 17.88 -0.54 4.70
N ASN A 203 17.00 -0.75 3.73
CA ASN A 203 15.65 -0.16 3.68
C ASN A 203 14.71 -0.70 4.77
N GLN A 204 15.02 -1.86 5.36
CA GLN A 204 14.26 -2.48 6.45
C GLN A 204 14.87 -2.23 7.84
N SER A 205 16.13 -1.81 7.91
CA SER A 205 16.79 -1.52 9.19
C SER A 205 16.36 -0.16 9.74
N LYS A 206 16.09 -0.12 11.04
CA LYS A 206 15.78 1.09 11.82
C LYS A 206 17.04 1.78 12.35
N GLU A 207 18.16 1.07 12.37
CA GLU A 207 19.42 1.59 12.92
C GLU A 207 20.13 2.44 11.87
N ASN A 208 20.24 3.73 12.17
CA ASN A 208 21.11 4.66 11.46
C ASN A 208 22.47 4.66 12.15
N ALA A 209 23.51 4.24 11.44
CA ALA A 209 24.87 4.36 11.93
C ALA A 209 25.41 5.76 11.62
N CYS A 210 26.14 6.34 12.56
CA CYS A 210 26.84 7.60 12.33
C CYS A 210 27.92 7.34 11.28
N GLN A 211 27.95 8.12 10.20
CA GLN A 211 29.05 8.07 9.26
C GLN A 211 30.21 8.85 9.84
N ASP A 212 30.92 8.25 10.79
CA ASP A 212 32.16 8.85 11.27
C ASP A 212 33.23 8.63 10.21
N ILE A 213 33.21 9.46 9.15
CA ILE A 213 34.14 9.44 8.02
C ILE A 213 35.59 9.44 8.52
N LYS A 214 35.83 10.05 9.70
CA LYS A 214 37.14 10.07 10.36
C LYS A 214 37.65 8.68 10.72
N VAL A 215 36.78 7.78 11.20
CA VAL A 215 37.17 6.41 11.58
C VAL A 215 37.46 5.57 10.33
N PHE A 216 36.66 5.73 9.28
CA PHE A 216 36.89 5.02 8.02
C PHE A 216 38.17 5.51 7.32
N PHE A 217 38.42 6.82 7.30
CA PHE A 217 39.69 7.37 6.81
C PHE A 217 40.88 6.93 7.68
N ALA A 218 40.74 6.91 9.01
CA ALA A 218 41.81 6.45 9.90
C ALA A 218 42.15 4.96 9.67
N LEU A 219 41.15 4.11 9.44
CA LEU A 219 41.34 2.70 9.09
C LEU A 219 42.02 2.53 7.72
N ILE A 220 41.57 3.25 6.69
CA ILE A 220 42.20 3.21 5.36
C ILE A 220 43.65 3.70 5.44
N VAL A 221 43.90 4.82 6.11
CA VAL A 221 45.24 5.37 6.29
C VAL A 221 46.12 4.41 7.10
N SER A 222 45.60 3.80 8.16
CA SER A 222 46.33 2.80 8.95
C SER A 222 46.68 1.55 8.13
N MET A 223 45.76 1.04 7.31
CA MET A 223 46.02 -0.12 6.45
C MET A 223 47.03 0.22 5.34
N ALA A 224 46.96 1.43 4.77
CA ALA A 224 47.93 1.90 3.78
C ALA A 224 49.34 2.04 4.38
N ILE A 225 49.47 2.62 5.58
CA ILE A 225 50.77 2.75 6.28
C ILE A 225 51.35 1.37 6.59
N LEU A 226 50.55 0.43 7.08
CA LEU A 226 51.01 -0.93 7.37
C LEU A 226 51.49 -1.65 6.10
N GLY A 227 50.76 -1.51 4.99
CA GLY A 227 51.15 -2.04 3.69
C GLY A 227 52.49 -1.49 3.19
N ILE A 228 52.72 -0.19 3.33
CA ILE A 228 53.98 0.49 2.97
C ILE A 228 55.14 0.02 3.86
N MET A 229 54.92 -0.14 5.16
CA MET A 229 55.97 -0.65 6.06
C MET A 229 56.38 -2.09 5.71
N ILE A 230 55.42 -2.96 5.39
CA ILE A 230 55.70 -4.35 4.99
C ILE A 230 56.50 -4.39 3.68
N THR A 231 56.13 -3.59 2.67
CA THR A 231 56.85 -3.57 1.39
C THR A 231 58.28 -3.05 1.54
N ASN A 232 58.50 -2.00 2.34
CA ASN A 232 59.84 -1.49 2.61
C ASN A 232 60.73 -2.53 3.33
N VAL A 233 60.18 -3.27 4.31
CA VAL A 233 60.93 -4.33 5.01
C VAL A 233 61.32 -5.45 4.05
N VAL A 234 60.40 -5.90 3.19
CA VAL A 234 60.68 -6.95 2.19
C VAL A 234 61.76 -6.49 1.21
N TYR A 235 61.73 -5.23 0.78
CA TYR A 235 62.71 -4.67 -0.15
C TYR A 235 64.12 -4.55 0.47
N VAL A 236 64.21 -4.18 1.76
CA VAL A 236 65.49 -4.16 2.49
C VAL A 236 66.04 -5.58 2.68
N LEU A 237 65.16 -6.54 2.98
CA LEU A 237 65.55 -7.94 3.16
C LEU A 237 66.07 -8.56 1.85
N SER A 238 65.44 -8.26 0.71
CA SER A 238 65.89 -8.74 -0.60
C SER A 238 67.25 -8.14 -1.00
N LEU A 239 67.47 -6.84 -0.74
CA LEU A 239 68.77 -6.19 -0.93
C LEU A 239 69.88 -6.80 -0.07
N LEU A 240 69.58 -7.14 1.20
CA LEU A 240 70.51 -7.82 2.09
C LEU A 240 70.88 -9.21 1.60
N LEU A 241 69.91 -9.98 1.10
CA LEU A 241 70.16 -11.30 0.51
C LEU A 241 71.03 -11.19 -0.76
N MET A 242 70.72 -10.26 -1.65
CA MET A 242 71.54 -10.00 -2.84
C MET A 242 72.98 -9.59 -2.49
N TYR A 243 73.16 -8.82 -1.41
CA TYR A 243 74.50 -8.44 -0.94
C TYR A 243 75.28 -9.63 -0.36
N GLN A 244 74.62 -10.52 0.37
CA GLN A 244 75.27 -11.76 0.86
C GLN A 244 75.69 -12.68 -0.28
N ASP A 245 74.87 -12.83 -1.32
CA ASP A 245 75.21 -13.62 -2.50
C ASP A 245 76.37 -13.00 -3.28
N TRP A 246 76.41 -11.67 -3.40
CA TRP A 246 77.54 -10.97 -4.01
C TRP A 246 78.84 -11.13 -3.23
N LEU A 247 78.80 -11.07 -1.90
CA LEU A 247 79.98 -11.32 -1.05
C LEU A 247 80.50 -12.76 -1.21
N ARG A 248 79.61 -13.76 -1.27
CA ARG A 248 79.99 -15.15 -1.55
C ARG A 248 80.62 -15.32 -2.93
N PHE A 249 80.06 -14.65 -3.95
CA PHE A 249 80.63 -14.65 -5.29
C PHE A 249 82.02 -14.00 -5.32
N SER A 250 82.19 -12.85 -4.66
CA SER A 250 83.48 -12.16 -4.56
C SER A 250 84.55 -13.01 -3.87
N GLN A 251 84.20 -13.72 -2.80
CA GLN A 251 85.11 -14.66 -2.13
C GLN A 251 85.52 -15.83 -3.03
N HIS A 252 84.58 -16.39 -3.81
CA HIS A 252 84.89 -17.47 -4.76
C HIS A 252 85.80 -17.00 -5.91
N VAL A 253 85.58 -15.79 -6.44
CA VAL A 253 86.43 -15.21 -7.49
C VAL A 253 87.84 -14.94 -6.96
N LEU A 254 87.99 -14.43 -5.74
CA LEU A 254 89.32 -14.27 -5.12
C LEU A 254 90.01 -15.63 -4.95
N PHE A 255 89.29 -16.68 -4.54
CA PHE A 255 89.88 -18.01 -4.36
C PHE A 255 90.43 -18.60 -5.66
N LEU A 256 89.76 -18.34 -6.80
CA LEU A 256 90.19 -18.78 -8.13
C LEU A 256 91.36 -17.97 -8.71
N LEU A 257 91.57 -16.73 -8.24
CA LEU A 257 92.69 -15.89 -8.71
C LEU A 257 94.00 -16.15 -7.95
N PHE A 258 93.94 -16.85 -6.81
CA PHE A 258 95.09 -17.15 -5.93
C PHE A 258 95.41 -18.65 -5.80
N SER A 259 94.83 -19.50 -6.65
CA SER A 259 95.17 -20.93 -6.78
C SER A 259 95.76 -21.20 -8.17
#